data_AF-A0A6V7LAL5-F1
#
_entry.id   AF-A0A6V7LAL5-F1
#
_cell.length_a   1.000
_cell.length_b   1.000
_cell.length_c   1.000
_cell.angle_alpha   90.00
_cell.angle_beta   90.00
_cell.angle_gamma   90.00
#
_symmetry.space_group_name_H-M   'P 1'
#
loop_
_entity.id
_entity.type
_entity.pdbx_description
1 polymer ?
#
loop_
_entity_poly.entity_id
_entity_poly.type
_entity_poly.pdbx_seq_one_letter_code
_entity_poly.pdbx_strand_id
1 'polypeptide(L)'
;QRFYDARNYNYNFDDFGDIDRNVSQNITATWCTVSKAEQAKCMAFSQAVDREKTFFGYDYVHLECKQAFNKEECMNLLDLEKAHLVTLDAGEVFVAGRYHSLLPILQEVHENNTIHEYAVAVIKKGSLQDVQSLHDLRGKKACFAGVGLLAGWVTPIYVLMKHGGLEIIDCNNHVKSTINFFGPSCAVNSLIDRYNPLGDNSDQLC
;
A
#
# COMPACT_ATOMS: atom_id res chain seq x y z
N GLN A 1 16.59 -12.99 12.43
CA GLN A 1 15.81 -12.40 11.32
C GLN A 1 16.49 -11.09 10.96
N ARG A 2 17.24 -11.05 9.85
CA ARG A 2 17.95 -9.83 9.42
C ARG A 2 16.94 -8.93 8.71
N PHE A 3 16.57 -7.83 9.35
CA PHE A 3 15.91 -6.71 8.68
C PHE A 3 16.98 -6.01 7.85
N TYR A 4 16.81 -5.96 6.53
CA TYR A 4 17.63 -5.10 5.68
C TYR A 4 17.09 -3.67 5.84
N ASP A 5 17.91 -2.80 6.43
CA ASP A 5 17.63 -1.37 6.56
C ASP A 5 17.77 -0.71 5.19
N ALA A 6 16.64 -0.37 4.57
CA ALA A 6 16.60 0.29 3.26
C ALA A 6 17.14 1.74 3.31
N ARG A 7 17.43 2.30 4.50
CA ARG A 7 17.96 3.66 4.64
C ARG A 7 19.43 3.82 4.29
N ASN A 8 20.17 2.72 4.11
CA ASN A 8 21.61 2.74 3.84
C ASN A 8 22.00 2.45 2.38
N TYR A 9 21.03 2.34 1.47
CA TYR A 9 21.35 2.32 0.06
C TYR A 9 21.32 3.75 -0.50
N ASN A 10 22.49 4.41 -0.45
CA ASN A 10 22.82 5.40 -1.47
C ASN A 10 22.93 4.64 -2.80
N TYR A 11 21.79 4.36 -3.44
CA TYR A 11 21.81 4.08 -4.86
C TYR A 11 22.16 5.40 -5.54
N ASN A 12 23.45 5.58 -5.85
CA ASN A 12 23.80 6.43 -6.96
C ASN A 12 23.02 5.90 -8.16
N PHE A 13 22.12 6.72 -8.69
CA PHE A 13 21.35 6.43 -9.90
C PHE A 13 22.28 6.23 -11.13
N ASP A 14 23.58 6.50 -10.96
CA ASP A 14 24.64 6.38 -11.96
C ASP A 14 25.16 4.94 -12.18
N ASP A 15 24.71 3.93 -11.43
CA ASP A 15 25.23 2.54 -11.54
C ASP A 15 24.37 1.63 -12.46
N PHE A 16 23.38 2.19 -13.17
CA PHE A 16 22.82 1.53 -14.34
C PHE A 16 23.87 1.57 -15.46
N GLY A 17 24.62 0.47 -15.59
CA GLY A 17 25.70 0.29 -16.54
C GLY A 17 25.36 0.82 -17.93
N ASP A 18 26.36 1.49 -18.53
CA ASP A 18 26.44 2.06 -19.88
C ASP A 18 25.31 1.59 -20.81
N ILE A 19 24.15 2.25 -20.74
CA ILE A 19 23.11 2.11 -21.75
C ILE A 19 23.68 2.76 -23.01
N ASP A 20 23.92 1.95 -24.03
CA ASP A 20 24.40 2.39 -25.34
C ASP A 20 23.47 3.49 -25.88
N ARG A 21 23.87 4.75 -25.71
CA ARG A 21 23.06 5.97 -25.98
C ARG A 21 22.75 6.18 -27.46
N ASN A 22 23.15 5.23 -28.32
CA ASN A 22 22.95 5.23 -29.76
C ASN A 22 21.74 4.39 -30.21
N VAL A 23 21.03 3.71 -29.30
CA VAL A 23 19.79 3.01 -29.65
C VAL A 23 18.60 3.85 -29.19
N SER A 24 17.76 4.28 -30.13
CA SER A 24 16.42 4.79 -29.84
C SER A 24 15.58 3.64 -29.28
N GLN A 25 15.75 3.32 -28.00
CA GLN A 25 14.94 2.34 -27.30
C GLN A 25 13.54 2.96 -27.15
N ASN A 26 12.54 2.44 -27.86
CA ASN A 26 11.14 2.71 -27.53
C ASN A 26 10.82 1.91 -26.25
N ILE A 27 11.18 2.47 -25.09
CA ILE A 27 10.91 1.87 -23.79
C ILE A 27 9.42 2.04 -23.50
N THR A 28 8.72 0.95 -23.23
CA THR A 28 7.31 0.96 -22.81
C THR A 28 7.20 0.50 -21.36
N ALA A 29 6.57 1.30 -20.51
CA ALA A 29 6.24 0.94 -19.14
C ALA A 29 4.72 0.84 -18.98
N THR A 30 4.23 -0.30 -18.47
CA THR A 30 2.81 -0.56 -18.28
C THR A 30 2.45 -0.35 -16.82
N TRP A 31 1.66 0.67 -16.52
CA TRP A 31 1.20 1.01 -15.18
C TRP A 31 -0.08 0.25 -14.85
N CYS A 32 -0.06 -0.51 -13.76
CA CYS A 32 -1.23 -1.23 -13.27
C CYS A 32 -2.14 -0.32 -12.43
N THR A 33 -3.44 -0.33 -12.74
CA THR A 33 -4.47 0.46 -12.04
C THR A 33 -5.53 -0.47 -11.46
N VAL A 34 -6.24 -0.05 -10.41
CA VAL A 34 -7.25 -0.92 -9.75
C VAL A 34 -8.68 -0.41 -9.85
N SER A 35 -8.88 0.77 -10.45
CA SER A 35 -10.21 1.34 -10.64
C SER A 35 -10.35 2.01 -12.00
N LYS A 36 -11.61 2.18 -12.46
CA LYS A 36 -11.89 2.90 -13.71
C LYS A 36 -11.38 4.34 -13.67
N ALA A 37 -11.44 4.97 -12.50
CA ALA A 37 -10.96 6.34 -12.29
C ALA A 37 -9.43 6.42 -12.39
N GLU A 38 -8.72 5.46 -11.78
CA GLU A 38 -7.27 5.36 -11.92
C GLU A 38 -6.85 5.03 -13.36
N GLN A 39 -7.54 4.12 -14.04
CA GLN A 39 -7.29 3.81 -15.44
C GLN A 39 -7.44 5.06 -16.31
N ALA A 40 -8.50 5.83 -16.12
CA ALA A 40 -8.71 7.08 -16.85
C ALA A 40 -7.60 8.12 -16.57
N LYS A 41 -7.19 8.27 -15.30
CA LYS A 41 -6.07 9.15 -14.91
C LYS A 41 -4.75 8.70 -15.53
N CYS A 42 -4.47 7.40 -15.53
CA CYS A 42 -3.28 6.82 -16.16
C CYS A 42 -3.27 7.09 -17.67
N MET A 43 -4.38 6.87 -18.36
CA MET A 43 -4.47 7.12 -19.81
C MET A 43 -4.25 8.60 -20.15
N ALA A 44 -4.80 9.51 -19.33
CA ALA A 44 -4.56 10.95 -19.49
C ALA A 44 -3.09 11.32 -19.24
N PHE A 45 -2.45 10.71 -18.23
CA PHE A 45 -1.04 10.90 -17.94
C PHE A 45 -0.14 10.39 -19.08
N SER A 46 -0.42 9.19 -19.60
CA SER A 46 0.24 8.62 -20.78
C SER A 46 0.20 9.58 -21.97
N GLN A 47 -0.98 10.12 -22.28
CA GLN A 47 -1.14 11.11 -23.36
C GLN A 47 -0.36 12.41 -23.11
N ALA A 48 -0.25 12.85 -21.85
CA ALA A 48 0.53 14.04 -21.51
C ALA A 48 2.02 13.80 -21.70
N VAL A 49 2.55 12.64 -21.29
CA VAL A 49 3.94 12.25 -21.51
C VAL A 49 4.26 12.15 -23.01
N ASP A 50 3.36 11.56 -23.81
CA ASP A 50 3.53 11.45 -25.26
C ASP A 50 3.59 12.81 -25.97
N ARG A 51 2.85 13.82 -25.49
CA ARG A 51 2.89 15.19 -26.05
C ARG A 51 4.22 15.88 -25.80
N GLU A 52 4.88 15.55 -24.70
CA GLU A 52 6.16 16.12 -24.28
C GLU A 52 7.36 15.23 -24.69
N LYS A 53 7.20 14.33 -25.67
CA LYS A 53 8.25 13.41 -26.12
C LYS A 53 9.57 14.12 -26.47
N THR A 54 9.50 15.29 -27.10
CA THR A 54 10.70 16.08 -27.44
C THR A 54 11.40 16.64 -26.20
N PHE A 55 10.65 16.97 -25.14
CA PHE A 55 11.22 17.45 -23.88
C PHE A 55 12.01 16.33 -23.18
N PHE A 56 11.48 15.11 -23.15
CA PHE A 56 12.15 13.96 -22.53
C PHE A 56 13.31 13.39 -23.36
N GLY A 57 13.31 13.56 -24.68
CA GLY A 57 14.43 13.14 -25.53
C GLY A 57 14.76 11.66 -25.38
N TYR A 58 15.95 11.34 -24.90
CA TYR A 58 16.42 9.97 -24.66
C TYR A 58 15.80 9.32 -23.42
N ASP A 59 15.27 10.11 -22.48
CA ASP A 59 14.61 9.64 -21.26
C ASP A 59 13.10 9.38 -21.48
N TYR A 60 12.63 9.48 -22.72
CA TYR A 60 11.23 9.25 -23.06
C TYR A 60 10.85 7.77 -22.84
N VAL A 61 9.77 7.57 -22.09
CA VAL A 61 9.14 6.27 -21.86
C VAL A 61 7.69 6.35 -22.30
N HIS A 62 7.27 5.45 -23.20
CA HIS A 62 5.87 5.31 -23.54
C HIS A 62 5.13 4.63 -22.40
N LEU A 63 4.05 5.24 -21.92
CA LEU A 63 3.26 4.71 -20.81
C LEU A 63 2.02 4.01 -21.33
N GLU A 64 1.84 2.76 -20.92
CA GLU A 64 0.61 2.01 -21.10
C GLU A 64 -0.11 1.82 -19.77
N CYS A 65 -1.41 1.56 -19.81
CA CYS A 65 -2.23 1.41 -18.61
C CYS A 65 -3.00 0.10 -18.64
N LYS A 66 -2.89 -0.71 -17.59
CA LYS A 66 -3.59 -1.98 -17.47
C LYS A 66 -4.40 -2.05 -16.19
N GLN A 67 -5.71 -2.17 -16.31
CA GLN A 67 -6.58 -2.26 -15.15
C GLN A 67 -6.67 -3.71 -14.64
N ALA A 68 -6.44 -3.90 -13.34
CA ALA A 68 -6.70 -5.11 -12.58
C ALA A 68 -7.93 -4.93 -11.66
N PHE A 69 -8.38 -6.02 -11.03
CA PHE A 69 -9.48 -6.02 -10.08
C PHE A 69 -9.09 -5.42 -8.73
N ASN A 70 -7.88 -5.69 -8.26
CA ASN A 70 -7.34 -5.16 -7.01
C ASN A 70 -5.80 -5.13 -7.05
N LYS A 71 -5.18 -4.62 -5.98
CA LYS A 71 -3.72 -4.48 -5.92
C LYS A 71 -3.00 -5.83 -5.89
N GLU A 72 -3.63 -6.89 -5.37
CA GLU A 72 -3.06 -8.24 -5.40
C GLU A 72 -2.99 -8.79 -6.83
N GLU A 73 -4.04 -8.61 -7.63
CA GLU A 73 -3.98 -8.95 -9.05
C GLU A 73 -2.95 -8.08 -9.78
N CYS A 74 -2.83 -6.79 -9.46
CA CYS A 74 -1.74 -5.98 -10.02
C CYS A 74 -0.36 -6.57 -9.72
N MET A 75 -0.09 -6.97 -8.47
CA MET A 75 1.18 -7.62 -8.12
C MET A 75 1.40 -8.92 -8.90
N ASN A 76 0.36 -9.75 -9.06
CA ASN A 76 0.42 -10.94 -9.92
C ASN A 76 0.70 -10.59 -11.40
N LEU A 77 0.14 -9.48 -11.91
CA LEU A 77 0.43 -9.04 -13.28
C LEU A 77 1.88 -8.59 -13.44
N LEU A 78 2.51 -8.02 -12.41
CA LEU A 78 3.94 -7.71 -12.42
C LEU A 78 4.78 -9.00 -12.42
N ASP A 79 4.42 -10.00 -11.60
CA ASP A 79 5.09 -11.31 -11.60
C ASP A 79 5.05 -12.00 -12.98
N LEU A 80 3.95 -11.80 -13.70
CA LEU A 80 3.72 -12.34 -15.04
C LEU A 80 4.27 -11.45 -16.17
N GLU A 81 4.99 -10.37 -15.83
CA GLU A 81 5.53 -9.39 -16.79
C GLU A 81 4.44 -8.79 -17.70
N LYS A 82 3.20 -8.75 -17.20
CA LYS A 82 2.02 -8.20 -17.88
C LYS A 82 1.75 -6.74 -17.51
N ALA A 83 2.45 -6.25 -16.48
CA ALA A 83 2.54 -4.87 -16.05
C ALA A 83 3.94 -4.65 -15.45
N HIS A 84 4.39 -3.39 -15.37
CA HIS A 84 5.73 -3.02 -14.92
C HIS A 84 5.73 -2.16 -13.65
N LEU A 85 4.66 -1.39 -13.42
CA LEU A 85 4.57 -0.43 -12.33
C LEU A 85 3.24 -0.57 -11.59
N VAL A 86 3.26 -0.36 -10.28
CA VAL A 86 2.05 -0.23 -9.44
C VAL A 86 2.36 0.68 -8.25
N THR A 87 1.37 1.47 -7.83
CA THR A 87 1.46 2.31 -6.63
C THR A 87 0.90 1.57 -5.42
N LEU A 88 1.70 1.43 -4.38
CA LEU A 88 1.38 0.67 -3.18
C LEU A 88 1.53 1.53 -1.93
N ASP A 89 0.65 1.32 -0.95
CA ASP A 89 0.88 1.83 0.41
C ASP A 89 2.08 1.10 1.04
N ALA A 90 2.76 1.72 1.99
CA ALA A 90 3.96 1.14 2.61
C ALA A 90 3.72 -0.24 3.27
N GLY A 91 2.50 -0.51 3.77
CA GLY A 91 2.12 -1.83 4.28
C GLY A 91 1.97 -2.87 3.17
N GLU A 92 1.54 -2.45 1.99
CA GLU A 92 1.44 -3.29 0.80
C GLU A 92 2.81 -3.51 0.14
N VAL A 93 3.74 -2.55 0.24
CA VAL A 93 5.14 -2.73 -0.19
C VAL A 93 5.80 -3.90 0.54
N PHE A 94 5.50 -4.10 1.83
CA PHE A 94 5.97 -5.28 2.56
C PHE A 94 5.46 -6.58 1.94
N VAL A 95 4.18 -6.63 1.58
CA VAL A 95 3.60 -7.81 0.91
C VAL A 95 4.24 -8.01 -0.46
N ALA A 96 4.34 -6.95 -1.25
CA ALA A 96 4.92 -6.97 -2.58
C ALA A 96 6.34 -7.53 -2.58
N GLY A 97 7.21 -7.06 -1.68
CA GLY A 97 8.56 -7.60 -1.55
C GLY A 97 8.61 -9.02 -1.01
N ARG A 98 7.72 -9.38 -0.07
CA ARG A 98 7.75 -10.69 0.59
C ARG A 98 7.19 -11.83 -0.25
N TYR A 99 6.18 -11.56 -1.08
CA TYR A 99 5.40 -12.57 -1.79
C TYR A 99 5.48 -12.46 -3.33
N HIS A 100 5.83 -11.29 -3.86
CA HIS A 100 5.93 -11.02 -5.30
C HIS A 100 7.35 -10.59 -5.72
N SER A 101 8.32 -10.59 -4.80
CA SER A 101 9.71 -10.17 -5.05
C SER A 101 9.85 -8.79 -5.71
N LEU A 102 8.86 -7.92 -5.51
CA LEU A 102 8.85 -6.58 -6.10
C LEU A 102 9.78 -5.65 -5.33
N LEU A 103 10.42 -4.73 -6.06
CA LEU A 103 11.33 -3.73 -5.51
C LEU A 103 10.70 -2.34 -5.58
N PRO A 104 10.70 -1.57 -4.48
CA PRO A 104 10.29 -0.17 -4.53
C PRO A 104 11.38 0.64 -5.26
N ILE A 105 11.01 1.26 -6.39
CA ILE A 105 11.92 2.08 -7.21
C ILE A 105 11.66 3.58 -7.10
N LEU A 106 10.47 3.98 -6.63
CA LEU A 106 10.03 5.36 -6.50
C LEU A 106 9.22 5.52 -5.20
N GLN A 107 9.28 6.71 -4.60
CA GLN A 107 8.53 7.08 -3.40
C GLN A 107 7.87 8.45 -3.61
N GLU A 108 6.66 8.60 -3.09
CA GLU A 108 5.96 9.89 -3.05
C GLU A 108 6.58 10.82 -2.01
N VAL A 109 6.77 12.08 -2.39
CA VAL A 109 7.32 13.13 -1.53
C VAL A 109 6.33 14.28 -1.47
N HIS A 110 5.95 14.70 -0.26
CA HIS A 110 4.99 15.78 -0.04
C HIS A 110 5.64 17.17 -0.17
N GLU A 111 4.81 18.23 -0.25
CA GLU A 111 5.19 19.62 -0.57
C GLU A 111 6.39 20.18 0.23
N ASN A 112 6.62 19.70 1.45
CA ASN A 112 7.74 20.13 2.32
C ASN A 112 8.96 19.20 2.26
N ASN A 113 9.11 18.44 1.17
CA ASN A 113 10.13 17.40 1.03
C ASN A 113 10.05 16.32 2.13
N THR A 114 8.85 16.11 2.66
CA THR A 114 8.59 15.14 3.73
C THR A 114 8.16 13.82 3.12
N ILE A 115 8.87 12.76 3.50
CA ILE A 115 8.61 11.37 3.08
C ILE A 115 7.81 10.57 4.12
N HIS A 116 7.46 11.21 5.24
CA HIS A 116 6.79 10.57 6.37
C HIS A 116 5.34 11.03 6.47
N GLU A 117 4.47 10.08 6.74
CA GLU A 117 3.05 10.31 7.01
C GLU A 117 2.74 9.99 8.48
N TYR A 118 1.77 10.71 9.05
CA TYR A 118 1.29 10.45 10.40
C TYR A 118 0.04 9.57 10.35
N ALA A 119 0.09 8.45 11.07
CA ALA A 119 -1.10 7.67 11.38
C ALA A 119 -1.89 8.37 12.50
N VAL A 120 -3.13 8.76 12.22
CA VAL A 120 -3.98 9.48 13.17
C VAL A 120 -5.31 8.78 13.37
N ALA A 121 -5.82 8.82 14.60
CA ALA A 121 -7.19 8.41 14.92
C ALA A 121 -8.06 9.67 15.05
N VAL A 122 -9.12 9.75 14.25
CA VAL A 122 -10.03 10.89 14.24
C VAL A 122 -11.34 10.50 14.91
N ILE A 123 -11.80 11.34 15.84
CA ILE A 123 -13.07 11.15 16.54
C ILE A 123 -13.94 12.38 16.38
N LYS A 124 -15.26 12.19 16.36
CA LYS A 124 -16.20 13.32 16.36
C LYS A 124 -16.17 13.98 17.74
N LYS A 125 -16.09 15.32 17.76
CA LYS A 125 -16.12 16.08 19.02
C LYS A 125 -17.39 15.73 19.81
N GLY A 126 -17.20 15.33 21.07
CA GLY A 126 -18.29 15.00 21.99
C GLY A 126 -18.92 13.62 21.80
N SER A 127 -18.45 12.78 20.87
CA SER A 127 -19.04 11.45 20.62
C SER A 127 -18.50 10.33 21.52
N LEU A 128 -17.32 10.49 22.10
CA LEU A 128 -16.62 9.49 22.92
C LEU A 128 -16.10 10.14 24.20
N GLN A 129 -17.01 10.63 25.05
CA GLN A 129 -16.65 11.37 26.28
C GLN A 129 -16.10 10.44 27.37
N ASP A 130 -16.41 9.15 27.28
CA ASP A 130 -15.95 8.10 28.17
C ASP A 130 -14.58 7.52 27.78
N VAL A 131 -14.02 7.93 26.64
CA VAL A 131 -12.70 7.49 26.16
C VAL A 131 -11.64 8.47 26.62
N GLN A 132 -10.82 8.07 27.60
CA GLN A 132 -9.72 8.88 28.14
C GLN A 132 -8.34 8.31 27.77
N SER A 133 -8.30 7.05 27.36
CA SER A 133 -7.09 6.31 27.00
C SER A 133 -7.36 5.34 25.83
N LEU A 134 -6.28 4.76 25.29
CA LEU A 134 -6.39 3.73 24.25
C LEU A 134 -7.12 2.47 24.72
N HIS A 135 -7.14 2.18 26.03
CA HIS A 135 -7.83 1.01 26.57
C HIS A 135 -9.36 1.15 26.48
N ASP A 136 -9.86 2.40 26.56
CA ASP A 136 -11.29 2.69 26.53
C ASP A 136 -11.89 2.57 25.12
N LEU A 137 -11.04 2.32 24.11
CA LEU A 137 -11.46 2.00 22.74
C LEU A 137 -12.03 0.59 22.62
N ARG A 138 -11.86 -0.27 23.63
CA ARG A 138 -12.44 -1.61 23.65
C ARG A 138 -13.97 -1.53 23.58
N GLY A 139 -14.55 -2.30 22.66
CA GLY A 139 -15.99 -2.32 22.39
C GLY A 139 -16.52 -1.07 21.67
N LYS A 140 -15.66 -0.13 21.24
CA LYS A 140 -16.06 0.99 20.39
C LYS A 140 -16.07 0.56 18.92
N LYS A 141 -16.77 1.33 18.09
CA LYS A 141 -16.74 1.13 16.64
C LYS A 141 -15.56 1.89 16.03
N ALA A 142 -14.83 1.24 15.13
CA ALA A 142 -13.71 1.81 14.40
C ALA A 142 -13.89 1.63 12.88
N CYS A 143 -13.36 2.58 12.12
CA CYS A 143 -13.28 2.50 10.67
C CYS A 143 -11.81 2.57 10.27
N PHE A 144 -11.34 1.55 9.58
CA PHE A 144 -9.97 1.43 9.11
C PHE A 144 -9.93 1.58 7.58
N ALA A 145 -8.86 2.18 7.06
CA ALA A 145 -8.71 2.39 5.62
C ALA A 145 -8.61 1.07 4.84
N GLY A 146 -8.07 0.02 5.47
CA GLY A 146 -7.98 -1.32 4.90
C GLY A 146 -6.98 -2.20 5.62
N VAL A 147 -7.25 -3.50 5.67
CA VAL A 147 -6.38 -4.47 6.35
C VAL A 147 -5.01 -4.54 5.66
N GLY A 148 -3.96 -4.42 6.46
CA GLY A 148 -2.56 -4.46 6.03
C GLY A 148 -1.97 -3.12 5.56
N LEU A 149 -2.76 -2.05 5.46
CA LEU A 149 -2.22 -0.72 5.18
C LEU A 149 -1.42 -0.20 6.37
N LEU A 150 -0.33 0.55 6.13
CA LEU A 150 0.60 0.97 7.18
C LEU A 150 -0.07 1.90 8.18
N ALA A 151 -0.58 3.04 7.73
CA ALA A 151 -1.22 4.03 8.60
C ALA A 151 -2.61 3.59 9.03
N GLY A 152 -3.33 2.93 8.12
CA GLY A 152 -4.73 2.54 8.30
C GLY A 152 -4.95 1.27 9.12
N TRP A 153 -3.93 0.45 9.35
CA TRP A 153 -4.09 -0.84 10.03
C TRP A 153 -2.86 -1.27 10.83
N VAL A 154 -1.70 -1.45 10.19
CA VAL A 154 -0.51 -2.01 10.85
C VAL A 154 -0.11 -1.15 12.06
N THR A 155 -0.03 0.16 11.89
CA THR A 155 0.33 1.11 12.95
C THR A 155 -0.69 1.11 14.10
N PRO A 156 -2.00 1.36 13.88
CA PRO A 156 -2.97 1.39 14.97
C PRO A 156 -3.09 0.03 15.68
N ILE A 157 -3.09 -1.09 14.97
CA ILE A 157 -3.17 -2.42 15.60
C ILE A 157 -1.93 -2.69 16.45
N TYR A 158 -0.73 -2.37 15.96
CA TYR A 158 0.50 -2.47 16.75
C TYR A 158 0.44 -1.62 18.03
N VAL A 159 0.00 -0.37 17.92
CA VAL A 159 -0.14 0.55 19.06
C VAL A 159 -1.15 -0.01 20.07
N LEU A 160 -2.28 -0.55 19.62
CA LEU A 160 -3.29 -1.14 20.51
C LEU A 160 -2.78 -2.43 21.19
N MET A 161 -2.01 -3.27 20.48
CA MET A 161 -1.36 -4.46 21.08
C MET A 161 -0.37 -4.08 22.18
N LYS A 162 0.36 -2.97 22.01
CA LYS A 162 1.40 -2.53 22.96
C LYS A 162 0.86 -1.68 24.11
N HIS A 163 -0.12 -0.83 23.83
CA HIS A 163 -0.51 0.26 24.72
C HIS A 163 -2.02 0.42 24.90
N GLY A 164 -2.85 -0.24 24.08
CA GLY A 164 -4.31 -0.19 24.16
C GLY A 164 -4.95 -1.44 24.76
N GLY A 165 -4.15 -2.43 25.15
CA GLY A 165 -4.64 -3.67 25.72
C GLY A 165 -5.36 -4.57 24.72
N LEU A 166 -5.04 -4.50 23.42
CA LEU A 166 -5.58 -5.45 22.43
C LEU A 166 -4.93 -6.82 22.63
N GLU A 167 -5.75 -7.82 22.96
CA GLU A 167 -5.33 -9.19 23.20
C GLU A 167 -5.07 -9.93 21.89
N ILE A 168 -3.90 -10.58 21.79
CA ILE A 168 -3.54 -11.43 20.65
C ILE A 168 -4.22 -12.78 20.84
N ILE A 169 -5.37 -12.98 20.19
CA ILE A 169 -6.11 -14.24 20.27
C ILE A 169 -5.59 -15.29 19.29
N ASP A 170 -4.97 -14.84 18.20
CA ASP A 170 -4.37 -15.69 17.18
C ASP A 170 -3.15 -14.96 16.59
N CYS A 171 -1.96 -15.55 16.77
CA CYS A 171 -0.70 -14.98 16.31
C CYS A 171 -0.61 -14.86 14.78
N ASN A 172 -1.36 -15.67 14.03
CA ASN A 172 -1.37 -15.65 12.57
C ASN A 172 -2.54 -14.84 12.01
N ASN A 173 -3.44 -14.34 12.88
CA ASN A 173 -4.66 -13.68 12.47
C ASN A 173 -5.00 -12.48 13.37
N HIS A 174 -4.40 -11.35 13.01
CA HIS A 174 -4.63 -10.09 13.68
C HIS A 174 -6.03 -9.51 13.44
N VAL A 175 -6.75 -9.96 12.40
CA VAL A 175 -8.15 -9.56 12.14
C VAL A 175 -9.06 -10.07 13.25
N LYS A 176 -8.92 -11.34 13.66
CA LYS A 176 -9.64 -11.93 14.80
C LYS A 176 -9.42 -11.13 16.09
N SER A 177 -8.16 -10.81 16.39
CA SER A 177 -7.82 -10.02 17.59
C SER A 177 -8.47 -8.64 17.57
N THR A 178 -8.58 -8.03 16.38
CA THR A 178 -9.26 -6.76 16.18
C THR A 178 -10.78 -6.87 16.34
N ILE A 179 -11.39 -7.94 15.81
CA ILE A 179 -12.82 -8.25 16.00
C ILE A 179 -13.14 -8.39 17.50
N ASN A 180 -12.32 -9.11 18.26
CA ASN A 180 -12.52 -9.27 19.70
C ASN A 180 -12.41 -7.92 20.46
N PHE A 181 -11.56 -7.01 19.98
CA PHE A 181 -11.36 -5.72 20.63
C PHE A 181 -12.45 -4.70 20.31
N PHE A 182 -12.86 -4.55 19.04
CA PHE A 182 -13.81 -3.52 18.60
C PHE A 182 -15.24 -4.04 18.37
N GLY A 183 -15.44 -5.35 18.18
CA GLY A 183 -16.71 -5.89 17.73
C GLY A 183 -17.07 -5.40 16.31
N PRO A 184 -18.37 -5.12 16.03
CA PRO A 184 -18.82 -4.63 14.72
C PRO A 184 -18.18 -3.30 14.33
N SER A 185 -17.39 -3.30 13.25
CA SER A 185 -16.55 -2.19 12.77
C SER A 185 -16.29 -2.36 11.25
N CYS A 186 -15.47 -1.51 10.63
CA CYS A 186 -15.20 -1.58 9.18
C CYS A 186 -13.70 -1.61 8.91
N ALA A 187 -13.25 -2.63 8.17
CA ALA A 187 -11.93 -2.71 7.59
C ALA A 187 -12.02 -3.46 6.26
N VAL A 188 -11.89 -2.74 5.14
CA VAL A 188 -11.89 -3.37 3.82
C VAL A 188 -10.77 -4.41 3.72
N ASN A 189 -11.01 -5.44 2.92
CA ASN A 189 -10.15 -6.61 2.76
C ASN A 189 -10.05 -7.54 3.99
N SER A 190 -10.86 -7.38 5.04
CA SER A 190 -10.82 -8.25 6.23
C SER A 190 -11.09 -9.74 5.98
N LEU A 191 -11.77 -10.08 4.87
CA LEU A 191 -12.13 -11.44 4.50
C LEU A 191 -11.31 -12.02 3.33
N ILE A 192 -10.35 -11.29 2.76
CA ILE A 192 -9.52 -11.87 1.69
C ILE A 192 -8.66 -13.01 2.24
N ASP A 193 -8.40 -14.02 1.42
CA ASP A 193 -7.71 -15.26 1.81
C ASP A 193 -6.39 -15.00 2.56
N ARG A 194 -5.64 -13.97 2.16
CA ARG A 194 -4.40 -13.56 2.82
C ARG A 194 -4.57 -13.19 4.30
N TYR A 195 -5.67 -12.55 4.65
CA TYR A 195 -5.99 -12.13 6.02
C TYR A 195 -7.02 -13.05 6.70
N ASN A 196 -7.54 -14.02 5.96
CA ASN A 196 -8.48 -15.04 6.41
C ASN A 196 -8.02 -16.45 5.97
N PRO A 197 -6.80 -16.89 6.36
CA PRO A 197 -6.19 -18.11 5.82
C PRO A 197 -6.97 -19.41 6.16
N LEU A 198 -7.80 -19.38 7.21
CA LEU A 198 -8.63 -20.51 7.63
C LEU A 198 -10.08 -20.38 7.19
N GLY A 199 -10.47 -19.25 6.57
CA GLY A 199 -11.86 -19.01 6.16
C GLY A 199 -12.83 -18.78 7.32
N ASP A 200 -12.35 -18.56 8.55
CA ASP A 200 -13.16 -18.52 9.77
C ASP A 200 -13.23 -17.13 10.43
N ASN A 201 -12.72 -16.08 9.75
CA ASN A 201 -12.98 -14.70 10.17
C ASN A 201 -14.47 -14.38 10.11
N SER A 202 -14.98 -13.74 11.17
CA SER A 202 -16.32 -13.16 11.17
C SER A 202 -16.39 -11.92 10.27
N ASP A 203 -17.57 -11.69 9.71
CA ASP A 203 -17.99 -10.51 8.96
C ASP A 203 -18.13 -9.23 9.81
N GLN A 204 -17.80 -9.26 11.10
CA GLN A 204 -17.90 -8.09 11.99
C GLN A 204 -16.99 -6.92 11.59
N LEU A 205 -16.03 -7.11 10.68
CA LEU A 205 -15.22 -6.02 10.11
C LEU A 205 -15.62 -5.66 8.68
N CYS A 206 -16.75 -6.15 8.18
CA CYS A 206 -17.26 -5.87 6.83
C CYS A 206 -18.36 -4.81 6.84
#